data_AF-A0AAW3QXU2-F1
#
_entry.id   AF-A0AAW3QXU2-F1
#
_cell.length_a   1.000
_cell.length_b   1.000
_cell.length_c   1.000
_cell.angle_alpha   90.00
_cell.angle_beta   90.00
_cell.angle_gamma   90.00
#
_symmetry.space_group_name_H-M   'P 1'
#
loop_
_entity.id
_entity.type
_entity.pdbx_description
1 polymer ?
#
loop_
_entity_poly.entity_id
_entity_poly.type
_entity_poly.pdbx_seq_one_letter_code
_entity_poly.pdbx_strand_id
1 'polypeptide(L)'
;MRHHLHARLALVALLSCGAAPVPPAPPPAPPSPPAPPSYDASSTSSPGTLVIPATCLETLSIVSGPDAHIVSGSGSLKKHGERLTFTTTPQDCAAQDSAVVMIPARTSLDIQSSHGHTTLYRITGVNGDVTAENGHGDLDIDQASGLNLTMTGPGNVSVGRVTGRLTVQSLSSGDLRIDDLATSSASITAMSSGDIRVGRGSADVLTVRDYGSADIALNATARDADLTLLGSGDITLQKVSETLKKRPIGSGTLSVQETAGARITTVTTPDGSAILSDATRKVLDRLDIHLDVPEVNFGTTPSVAHHSSGHGVIGLLLKIFLVIWAVRLFRRYRRTGVLPFRDTLDKAAAGYAEGIRSWSRHRTAWQETPAASATAVVRDAVLGFRHQKPEAADDFSRSVPPGHPLARLQDRLARMDRRLGLLERCVTSPDFSLERQFRDLERTDGRRA
;
A
#
# COMPACT_ATOMS: atom_id res chain seq x y z
N MET A 1 -42.11 8.91 91.22
CA MET A 1 -43.05 7.79 91.39
C MET A 1 -43.11 7.07 90.05
N ARG A 2 -42.34 5.99 89.89
CA ARG A 2 -42.71 4.59 90.12
C ARG A 2 -43.63 4.01 89.03
N HIS A 3 -43.11 2.92 88.45
CA HIS A 3 -43.73 1.83 87.70
C HIS A 3 -43.78 1.98 86.16
N HIS A 4 -42.96 1.26 85.39
CA HIS A 4 -42.73 -0.19 85.21
C HIS A 4 -43.77 -0.92 84.33
N LEU A 5 -43.20 -1.65 83.36
CA LEU A 5 -43.70 -2.87 82.69
C LEU A 5 -44.86 -2.69 81.68
N HIS A 6 -44.96 -3.41 80.57
CA HIS A 6 -44.11 -4.33 79.81
C HIS A 6 -44.86 -4.67 78.49
N ALA A 7 -44.15 -5.35 77.58
CA ALA A 7 -44.68 -6.28 76.56
C ALA A 7 -45.41 -5.63 75.35
N ARG A 8 -44.85 -5.63 74.14
CA ARG A 8 -44.42 -6.70 73.22
C ARG A 8 -45.45 -6.82 72.06
N LEU A 9 -44.88 -6.99 70.87
CA LEU A 9 -45.43 -7.55 69.63
C LEU A 9 -46.06 -6.62 68.57
N ALA A 10 -45.46 -6.80 67.37
CA ALA A 10 -46.07 -6.95 66.06
C ALA A 10 -46.51 -5.69 65.27
N LEU A 11 -45.59 -5.26 64.40
CA LEU A 11 -45.68 -5.32 62.92
C LEU A 11 -46.99 -4.89 62.22
N VAL A 12 -46.77 -4.09 61.17
CA VAL A 12 -47.50 -3.96 59.89
C VAL A 12 -48.29 -2.66 59.69
N ALA A 13 -47.79 -1.95 58.69
CA ALA A 13 -48.33 -0.88 57.85
C ALA A 13 -49.85 -0.86 57.65
N LEU A 14 -50.38 0.34 57.37
CA LEU A 14 -51.34 0.55 56.28
C LEU A 14 -51.25 1.99 55.76
N LEU A 15 -50.99 2.08 54.46
CA LEU A 15 -50.88 3.27 53.62
C LEU A 15 -52.24 3.97 53.47
N SER A 16 -52.30 5.27 53.67
CA SER A 16 -53.38 6.14 53.19
C SER A 16 -52.97 6.76 51.84
N CYS A 17 -53.59 6.29 50.76
CA CYS A 17 -53.34 6.73 49.39
C CYS A 17 -54.14 8.03 49.10
N GLY A 18 -53.44 9.16 48.99
CA GLY A 18 -54.00 10.42 48.46
C GLY A 18 -53.71 10.50 46.95
N ALA A 19 -54.77 10.58 46.14
CA ALA A 19 -54.69 10.64 44.69
C ALA A 19 -54.15 11.99 44.20
N ALA A 20 -53.10 11.94 43.37
CA ALA A 20 -52.53 13.07 42.65
C ALA A 20 -53.25 13.30 41.29
N PRO A 21 -53.29 14.52 40.75
CA PRO A 21 -53.97 14.82 39.49
C PRO A 21 -53.22 14.27 38.27
N VAL A 22 -53.97 13.75 37.30
CA VAL A 22 -53.49 13.15 36.05
C VAL A 22 -53.00 14.23 35.08
N PRO A 23 -51.80 14.12 34.46
CA PRO A 23 -51.34 15.06 33.45
C PRO A 23 -52.07 14.85 32.10
N PRO A 24 -52.23 15.91 31.27
CA PRO A 24 -52.91 15.82 29.98
C PRO A 24 -52.12 14.96 28.98
N ALA A 25 -52.86 14.20 28.15
CA ALA A 25 -52.31 13.28 27.16
C ALA A 25 -51.48 14.00 26.09
N PRO A 26 -50.37 13.40 25.61
CA PRO A 26 -49.57 13.97 24.53
C PRO A 26 -50.31 13.92 23.19
N PRO A 27 -50.03 14.85 22.26
CA PRO A 27 -50.63 14.87 20.93
C PRO A 27 -50.21 13.63 20.10
N PRO A 28 -51.05 13.20 19.14
CA PRO A 28 -50.76 12.04 18.31
C PRO A 28 -49.49 12.26 17.48
N ALA A 29 -48.68 11.20 17.37
CA ALA A 29 -47.43 11.22 16.61
C ALA A 29 -47.68 11.57 15.12
N PRO A 30 -46.78 12.32 14.47
CA PRO A 30 -46.86 12.57 13.04
C PRO A 30 -46.79 11.26 12.23
N PRO A 31 -47.46 11.19 11.06
CA PRO A 31 -47.42 9.99 10.23
C PRO A 31 -45.98 9.69 9.81
N SER A 32 -45.63 8.40 9.88
CA SER A 32 -44.32 7.89 9.45
C SER A 32 -44.00 8.38 8.02
N PRO A 33 -42.76 8.79 7.74
CA PRO A 33 -42.36 9.16 6.38
C PRO A 33 -42.63 7.98 5.42
N PRO A 34 -43.00 8.27 4.15
CA PRO A 34 -43.23 7.22 3.17
C PRO A 34 -42.00 6.33 3.08
N ALA A 35 -42.22 5.02 3.13
CA ALA A 35 -41.16 4.04 2.98
C ALA A 35 -40.37 4.35 1.69
N PRO A 36 -39.02 4.26 1.71
CA PRO A 36 -38.26 4.34 0.48
C PRO A 36 -38.77 3.27 -0.51
N PRO A 37 -38.74 3.53 -1.82
CA PRO A 37 -39.24 2.58 -2.81
C PRO A 37 -38.60 1.22 -2.57
N SER A 38 -39.42 0.22 -2.27
CA SER A 38 -39.01 -1.17 -2.26
C SER A 38 -38.66 -1.53 -3.69
N TYR A 39 -37.35 -1.61 -3.98
CA TYR A 39 -36.89 -2.26 -5.19
C TYR A 39 -37.36 -3.70 -5.13
N ASP A 40 -38.37 -4.03 -5.94
CA ASP A 40 -38.83 -5.40 -6.13
C ASP A 40 -37.62 -6.27 -6.46
N ALA A 41 -37.23 -7.11 -5.51
CA ALA A 41 -36.28 -8.18 -5.70
C ALA A 41 -36.98 -9.30 -6.47
N SER A 42 -37.26 -9.05 -7.75
CA SER A 42 -37.83 -10.04 -8.67
C SER A 42 -36.99 -10.15 -9.93
N SER A 43 -35.76 -10.66 -9.77
CA SER A 43 -35.12 -11.52 -10.76
C SER A 43 -34.03 -12.36 -10.09
N THR A 44 -34.31 -13.65 -9.92
CA THR A 44 -33.40 -14.71 -9.49
C THR A 44 -32.52 -15.18 -10.65
N SER A 45 -31.97 -14.26 -11.44
CA SER A 45 -30.74 -14.56 -12.17
C SER A 45 -29.60 -14.31 -11.20
N SER A 46 -28.74 -15.31 -10.93
CA SER A 46 -27.45 -15.02 -10.31
C SER A 46 -26.84 -13.85 -11.06
N PRO A 47 -26.41 -12.76 -10.39
CA PRO A 47 -25.86 -11.63 -11.09
C PRO A 47 -24.69 -12.13 -11.93
N GLY A 48 -24.81 -11.95 -13.25
CA GLY A 48 -23.78 -12.34 -14.18
C GLY A 48 -22.49 -11.58 -13.93
N THR A 49 -21.43 -11.92 -14.67
CA THR A 49 -20.19 -11.16 -14.66
C THR A 49 -20.00 -10.48 -16.00
N LEU A 50 -19.87 -9.15 -16.01
CA LEU A 50 -19.40 -8.41 -17.16
C LEU A 50 -17.88 -8.33 -17.12
N VAL A 51 -17.24 -8.87 -18.15
CA VAL A 51 -15.80 -8.77 -18.34
C VAL A 51 -15.48 -7.81 -19.46
N ILE A 52 -14.56 -6.89 -19.16
CA ILE A 52 -14.10 -5.84 -20.05
C ILE A 52 -12.59 -6.05 -20.20
N PRO A 53 -12.17 -6.75 -21.25
CA PRO A 53 -10.77 -6.78 -21.65
C PRO A 53 -10.28 -5.39 -22.04
N ALA A 54 -8.97 -5.30 -22.30
CA ALA A 54 -8.31 -4.19 -22.94
C ALA A 54 -9.16 -3.57 -24.06
N THR A 55 -9.52 -2.29 -23.91
CA THR A 55 -10.29 -1.53 -24.90
C THR A 55 -9.46 -0.38 -25.46
N CYS A 56 -9.77 0.04 -26.68
CA CYS A 56 -9.21 1.22 -27.34
C CYS A 56 -10.09 2.47 -27.21
N LEU A 57 -11.18 2.40 -26.42
CA LEU A 57 -12.03 3.56 -26.17
C LEU A 57 -11.32 4.55 -25.25
N GLU A 58 -11.55 5.84 -25.48
CA GLU A 58 -11.15 6.88 -24.53
C GLU A 58 -12.07 6.89 -23.30
N THR A 59 -13.36 6.62 -23.49
CA THR A 59 -14.34 6.58 -22.38
C THR A 59 -15.29 5.39 -22.50
N LEU A 60 -15.38 4.58 -21.45
CA LEU A 60 -16.37 3.52 -21.31
C LEU A 60 -17.24 3.76 -20.09
N SER A 61 -18.53 4.01 -20.32
CA SER A 61 -19.51 4.17 -19.24
C SER A 61 -20.36 2.91 -19.09
N ILE A 62 -20.53 2.46 -17.86
CA ILE A 62 -21.33 1.28 -17.50
C ILE A 62 -22.44 1.74 -16.58
N VAL A 63 -23.68 1.51 -16.98
CA VAL A 63 -24.87 1.97 -16.26
C VAL A 63 -25.77 0.80 -15.90
N SER A 64 -26.47 0.91 -14.78
CA SER A 64 -27.50 -0.09 -14.42
C SER A 64 -28.76 0.06 -15.26
N GLY A 65 -29.36 -1.07 -15.64
CA GLY A 65 -30.69 -1.15 -16.23
C GLY A 65 -31.28 -2.55 -16.14
N PRO A 66 -32.45 -2.81 -16.76
CA PRO A 66 -33.11 -4.11 -16.67
C PRO A 66 -32.38 -5.21 -17.47
N ASP A 67 -31.82 -4.86 -18.63
CA ASP A 67 -31.24 -5.81 -19.58
C ASP A 67 -29.85 -5.38 -20.04
N ALA A 68 -29.01 -6.38 -20.33
CA ALA A 68 -27.65 -6.15 -20.82
C ALA A 68 -27.63 -5.81 -22.32
N HIS A 69 -27.27 -4.57 -22.66
CA HIS A 69 -27.14 -4.12 -24.06
C HIS A 69 -26.23 -2.89 -24.16
N ILE A 70 -25.75 -2.60 -25.38
CA ILE A 70 -25.04 -1.36 -25.67
C ILE A 70 -26.08 -0.28 -25.95
N VAL A 71 -26.06 0.81 -25.18
CA VAL A 71 -26.99 1.94 -25.31
C VAL A 71 -26.55 2.87 -26.44
N SER A 72 -25.24 3.15 -26.48
CA SER A 72 -24.62 3.99 -27.50
C SER A 72 -23.13 3.66 -27.63
N GLY A 73 -22.52 4.07 -28.74
CA GLY A 73 -21.10 3.83 -29.01
C GLY A 73 -20.83 2.57 -29.83
N SER A 74 -19.55 2.32 -30.05
CA SER A 74 -19.05 1.18 -30.82
C SER A 74 -18.51 0.07 -29.91
N GLY A 75 -18.73 -1.17 -30.32
CA GLY A 75 -18.27 -2.35 -29.59
C GLY A 75 -19.23 -3.52 -29.73
N SER A 76 -18.83 -4.67 -29.18
CA SER A 76 -19.62 -5.91 -29.20
C SER A 76 -19.79 -6.43 -27.80
N LEU A 77 -21.04 -6.66 -27.39
CA LEU A 77 -21.38 -7.32 -26.14
C LEU A 77 -21.82 -8.76 -26.44
N LYS A 78 -21.03 -9.73 -26.01
CA LYS A 78 -21.31 -11.16 -26.18
C LYS A 78 -21.73 -11.77 -24.85
N LYS A 79 -22.81 -12.56 -24.86
CA LYS A 79 -23.27 -13.33 -23.72
C LYS A 79 -22.93 -14.81 -23.90
N HIS A 80 -22.29 -15.42 -22.90
CA HIS A 80 -22.03 -16.85 -22.83
C HIS A 80 -22.42 -17.36 -21.44
N GLY A 81 -23.62 -17.94 -21.33
CA GLY A 81 -24.23 -18.25 -20.03
C GLY A 81 -24.46 -16.99 -19.22
N GLU A 82 -23.95 -16.97 -17.98
CA GLU A 82 -24.00 -15.81 -17.07
C GLU A 82 -22.85 -14.81 -17.27
N ARG A 83 -21.92 -15.09 -18.19
CA ARG A 83 -20.80 -14.20 -18.50
C ARG A 83 -21.13 -13.29 -19.68
N LEU A 84 -21.04 -11.99 -19.46
CA LEU A 84 -21.05 -10.96 -20.50
C LEU A 84 -19.61 -10.57 -20.80
N THR A 85 -19.28 -10.33 -22.06
CA THR A 85 -17.96 -9.84 -22.46
C THR A 85 -18.12 -8.72 -23.45
N PHE A 86 -17.63 -7.53 -23.08
CA PHE A 86 -17.61 -6.35 -23.94
C PHE A 86 -16.25 -6.25 -24.61
N THR A 87 -16.22 -6.25 -25.95
CA THR A 87 -14.97 -6.16 -26.72
C THR A 87 -15.07 -5.07 -27.77
N THR A 88 -13.96 -4.40 -28.03
CA THR A 88 -13.84 -3.37 -29.06
C THR A 88 -12.73 -3.72 -30.05
N THR A 89 -12.94 -3.42 -31.31
CA THR A 89 -11.94 -3.51 -32.38
C THR A 89 -11.36 -2.14 -32.71
N PRO A 90 -10.19 -2.05 -33.39
CA PRO A 90 -9.66 -0.77 -33.85
C PRO A 90 -10.65 0.02 -34.73
N GLN A 91 -11.46 -0.68 -35.53
CA GLN A 91 -12.50 -0.06 -36.35
C GLN A 91 -13.62 0.54 -35.50
N ASP A 92 -14.02 -0.13 -34.42
CA ASP A 92 -15.03 0.38 -33.48
C ASP A 92 -14.56 1.72 -32.89
N CYS A 93 -13.33 1.75 -32.39
CA CYS A 93 -12.73 2.92 -31.76
C CYS A 93 -12.45 4.06 -32.76
N ALA A 94 -12.15 3.73 -34.02
CA ALA A 94 -12.01 4.73 -35.08
C ALA A 94 -13.36 5.35 -35.49
N ALA A 95 -14.46 4.61 -35.32
CA ALA A 95 -15.79 5.11 -35.59
C ALA A 95 -16.31 6.00 -34.45
N GLN A 96 -16.16 5.54 -33.19
CA GLN A 96 -16.49 6.28 -31.97
C GLN A 96 -15.53 5.87 -30.85
N ASP A 97 -14.99 6.85 -30.14
CA ASP A 97 -14.03 6.69 -29.04
C ASP A 97 -14.70 6.43 -27.68
N SER A 98 -16.03 6.41 -27.64
CA SER A 98 -16.82 6.24 -26.42
C SER A 98 -17.94 5.23 -26.58
N ALA A 99 -18.27 4.55 -25.48
CA ALA A 99 -19.41 3.63 -25.42
C ALA A 99 -20.12 3.66 -24.06
N VAL A 100 -21.42 3.40 -24.10
CA VAL A 100 -22.28 3.25 -22.93
C VAL A 100 -22.89 1.86 -22.94
N VAL A 101 -22.56 1.06 -21.94
CA VAL A 101 -23.05 -0.30 -21.77
C VAL A 101 -24.01 -0.34 -20.59
N MET A 102 -25.23 -0.80 -20.83
CA MET A 102 -26.22 -1.03 -19.79
C MET A 102 -26.19 -2.49 -19.37
N ILE A 103 -26.23 -2.75 -18.05
CA ILE A 103 -26.25 -4.10 -17.47
C ILE A 103 -27.19 -4.17 -16.26
N PRO A 104 -27.69 -5.36 -15.89
CA PRO A 104 -28.44 -5.57 -14.65
C PRO A 104 -27.71 -5.05 -13.40
N ALA A 105 -28.47 -4.51 -12.45
CA ALA A 105 -27.92 -4.17 -11.15
C ALA A 105 -27.36 -5.42 -10.43
N ARG A 106 -26.34 -5.22 -9.60
CA ARG A 106 -25.55 -6.22 -8.87
C ARG A 106 -24.70 -7.14 -9.75
N THR A 107 -24.63 -6.91 -11.07
CA THR A 107 -23.71 -7.62 -11.97
C THR A 107 -22.27 -7.38 -11.52
N SER A 108 -21.48 -8.45 -11.36
CA SER A 108 -20.05 -8.33 -11.03
C SER A 108 -19.27 -7.80 -12.24
N LEU A 109 -18.28 -6.96 -12.00
CA LEU A 109 -17.45 -6.34 -13.02
C LEU A 109 -16.01 -6.86 -12.92
N ASP A 110 -15.43 -7.23 -14.06
CA ASP A 110 -14.02 -7.58 -14.20
C ASP A 110 -13.40 -6.69 -15.29
N ILE A 111 -12.63 -5.68 -14.88
CA ILE A 111 -11.96 -4.74 -15.77
C ILE A 111 -10.48 -5.12 -15.88
N GLN A 112 -10.08 -5.51 -17.09
CA GLN A 112 -8.72 -5.91 -17.40
C GLN A 112 -8.10 -4.82 -18.28
N SER A 113 -7.46 -3.82 -17.65
CA SER A 113 -6.86 -2.71 -18.40
C SER A 113 -5.63 -3.16 -19.20
N SER A 114 -5.45 -2.55 -20.37
CA SER A 114 -4.23 -2.72 -21.17
C SER A 114 -3.12 -1.79 -20.69
N HIS A 115 -1.87 -2.22 -20.87
CA HIS A 115 -0.73 -1.30 -20.83
C HIS A 115 -0.73 -0.46 -22.13
N GLY A 116 -0.76 0.86 -21.99
CA GLY A 116 -0.47 1.79 -23.09
C GLY A 116 -1.65 2.51 -23.75
N HIS A 117 -2.90 2.24 -23.37
CA HIS A 117 -4.04 3.08 -23.78
C HIS A 117 -4.74 3.68 -22.57
N THR A 118 -5.08 4.97 -22.65
CA THR A 118 -5.69 5.70 -21.54
C THR A 118 -7.21 5.65 -21.71
N THR A 119 -7.88 4.89 -20.86
CA THR A 119 -9.35 4.79 -20.88
C THR A 119 -9.92 5.29 -19.56
N LEU A 120 -10.89 6.20 -19.63
CA LEU A 120 -11.73 6.58 -18.51
C LEU A 120 -12.89 5.58 -18.37
N TYR A 121 -12.91 4.84 -17.27
CA TYR A 121 -14.04 3.97 -16.92
C TYR A 121 -14.96 4.69 -15.95
N ARG A 122 -16.26 4.78 -16.27
CA ARG A 122 -17.27 5.31 -15.36
C ARG A 122 -18.33 4.24 -15.08
N ILE A 123 -18.49 3.86 -13.83
CA ILE A 123 -19.48 2.87 -13.40
C ILE A 123 -20.53 3.59 -12.54
N THR A 124 -21.80 3.43 -12.89
CA THR A 124 -22.91 4.09 -12.19
C THR A 124 -24.11 3.17 -12.00
N GLY A 125 -24.58 3.02 -10.76
CA GLY A 125 -25.79 2.32 -10.37
C GLY A 125 -25.67 0.79 -10.34
N VAL A 126 -24.53 0.23 -10.73
CA VAL A 126 -24.36 -1.23 -10.83
C VAL A 126 -24.33 -1.87 -9.44
N ASN A 127 -23.59 -1.32 -8.48
CA ASN A 127 -23.49 -1.81 -7.10
C ASN A 127 -23.23 -3.34 -7.00
N GLY A 128 -22.37 -3.86 -7.88
CA GLY A 128 -21.89 -5.24 -7.86
C GLY A 128 -20.45 -5.32 -7.33
N ASP A 129 -19.91 -6.55 -7.29
CA ASP A 129 -18.51 -6.76 -6.94
C ASP A 129 -17.63 -6.33 -8.12
N VAL A 130 -16.63 -5.50 -7.86
CA VAL A 130 -15.72 -4.98 -8.88
C VAL A 130 -14.33 -5.55 -8.65
N THR A 131 -13.82 -6.28 -9.64
CA THR A 131 -12.41 -6.58 -9.80
C THR A 131 -11.87 -5.71 -10.92
N ALA A 132 -10.83 -4.93 -10.65
CA ALA A 132 -10.27 -4.02 -11.64
C ALA A 132 -8.76 -3.99 -11.56
N GLU A 133 -8.11 -4.14 -12.70
CA GLU A 133 -6.74 -3.71 -12.91
C GLU A 133 -6.76 -2.33 -13.58
N ASN A 134 -6.17 -1.32 -12.93
CA ASN A 134 -6.04 0.03 -13.47
C ASN A 134 -4.59 0.24 -13.93
N GLY A 135 -4.40 0.20 -15.25
CA GLY A 135 -3.13 0.45 -15.91
C GLY A 135 -2.98 1.92 -16.27
N HIS A 136 -3.64 2.34 -17.35
CA HIS A 136 -3.61 3.71 -17.84
C HIS A 136 -5.03 4.26 -18.00
N GLY A 137 -5.26 5.47 -17.50
CA GLY A 137 -6.58 6.11 -17.46
C GLY A 137 -7.27 5.99 -16.12
N ASP A 138 -8.32 6.79 -15.94
CA ASP A 138 -8.97 6.95 -14.65
C ASP A 138 -10.13 5.95 -14.50
N LEU A 139 -10.43 5.58 -13.26
CA LEU A 139 -11.56 4.70 -12.91
C LEU A 139 -12.45 5.41 -11.90
N ASP A 140 -13.70 5.64 -12.26
CA ASP A 140 -14.71 6.29 -11.42
C ASP A 140 -15.86 5.31 -11.17
N ILE A 141 -16.06 4.92 -9.91
CA ILE A 141 -17.07 3.96 -9.48
C ILE A 141 -17.96 4.65 -8.46
N ASP A 142 -19.26 4.73 -8.71
CA ASP A 142 -20.17 5.31 -7.72
C ASP A 142 -20.32 4.42 -6.48
N GLN A 143 -20.58 3.13 -6.66
CA GLN A 143 -20.83 2.16 -5.60
C GLN A 143 -20.32 0.76 -5.98
N ALA A 144 -19.70 0.09 -5.01
CA ALA A 144 -19.26 -1.30 -5.13
C ALA A 144 -19.70 -2.12 -3.91
N SER A 145 -20.30 -3.29 -4.16
CA SER A 145 -20.63 -4.25 -3.11
C SER A 145 -19.39 -4.99 -2.58
N GLY A 146 -18.30 -4.94 -3.34
CA GLY A 146 -16.98 -5.43 -3.00
C GLY A 146 -15.99 -4.87 -4.03
N LEU A 147 -14.77 -4.57 -3.61
CA LEU A 147 -13.75 -3.98 -4.48
C LEU A 147 -12.43 -4.73 -4.32
N ASN A 148 -11.94 -5.28 -5.43
CA ASN A 148 -10.59 -5.80 -5.57
C ASN A 148 -9.87 -5.01 -6.66
N LEU A 149 -9.01 -4.08 -6.23
CA LEU A 149 -8.38 -3.11 -7.10
C LEU A 149 -6.87 -3.30 -7.11
N THR A 150 -6.30 -3.45 -8.31
CA THR A 150 -4.85 -3.44 -8.54
C THR A 150 -4.51 -2.23 -9.41
N MET A 151 -3.73 -1.28 -8.88
CA MET A 151 -3.33 -0.07 -9.61
C MET A 151 -1.85 -0.20 -10.00
N THR A 152 -1.55 -0.16 -11.30
CA THR A 152 -0.20 -0.41 -11.82
C THR A 152 0.40 0.73 -12.63
N GLY A 153 -0.40 1.73 -13.04
CA GLY A 153 0.10 2.90 -13.76
C GLY A 153 -0.37 4.23 -13.16
N PRO A 154 -0.38 5.32 -13.95
CA PRO A 154 -0.55 6.68 -13.42
C PRO A 154 -2.02 7.13 -13.26
N GLY A 155 -2.99 6.26 -13.59
CA GLY A 155 -4.40 6.57 -13.52
C GLY A 155 -4.89 6.83 -12.09
N ASN A 156 -5.84 7.76 -11.95
CA ASN A 156 -6.50 8.02 -10.67
C ASN A 156 -7.74 7.15 -10.52
N VAL A 157 -8.03 6.75 -9.29
CA VAL A 157 -9.22 5.95 -8.98
C VAL A 157 -10.09 6.69 -7.97
N SER A 158 -11.36 6.85 -8.32
CA SER A 158 -12.42 7.45 -7.52
C SER A 158 -13.48 6.39 -7.23
N VAL A 159 -13.80 6.19 -5.96
CA VAL A 159 -14.89 5.30 -5.54
C VAL A 159 -15.78 6.05 -4.55
N GLY A 160 -17.07 6.17 -4.87
CA GLY A 160 -18.01 6.84 -3.98
C GLY A 160 -18.23 6.02 -2.69
N ARG A 161 -18.68 4.77 -2.81
CA ARG A 161 -18.96 3.92 -1.64
C ARG A 161 -18.57 2.47 -1.84
N VAL A 162 -17.97 1.88 -0.81
CA VAL A 162 -17.70 0.43 -0.73
C VAL A 162 -18.43 -0.17 0.48
N THR A 163 -19.33 -1.12 0.24
CA THR A 163 -20.16 -1.74 1.30
C THR A 163 -19.74 -3.16 1.68
N GLY A 164 -18.81 -3.77 0.96
CA GLY A 164 -18.28 -5.10 1.30
C GLY A 164 -16.77 -5.10 1.28
N ARG A 165 -16.17 -6.27 1.00
CA ARG A 165 -14.73 -6.45 1.16
C ARG A 165 -13.95 -5.47 0.27
N LEU A 166 -12.97 -4.80 0.86
CA LEU A 166 -12.03 -3.93 0.16
C LEU A 166 -10.64 -4.58 0.14
N THR A 167 -10.11 -4.81 -1.07
CA THR A 167 -8.71 -5.18 -1.29
C THR A 167 -8.12 -4.20 -2.30
N VAL A 168 -7.08 -3.48 -1.90
CA VAL A 168 -6.37 -2.53 -2.76
C VAL A 168 -4.89 -2.88 -2.78
N GLN A 169 -4.34 -3.00 -3.98
CA GLN A 169 -2.92 -3.11 -4.23
C GLN A 169 -2.49 -1.96 -5.13
N SER A 170 -1.80 -0.97 -4.57
CA SER A 170 -1.29 0.17 -5.34
C SER A 170 0.21 0.04 -5.58
N LEU A 171 0.62 -0.05 -6.85
CA LEU A 171 2.00 0.10 -7.32
C LEU A 171 2.12 1.32 -8.26
N SER A 172 1.15 2.22 -8.12
CA SER A 172 0.83 3.30 -9.04
C SER A 172 1.48 4.61 -8.59
N SER A 173 1.53 5.60 -9.47
CA SER A 173 1.81 6.99 -9.11
C SER A 173 0.56 7.87 -9.06
N GLY A 174 -0.60 7.33 -9.46
CA GLY A 174 -1.89 7.98 -9.36
C GLY A 174 -2.52 7.80 -7.98
N ASP A 175 -3.50 8.65 -7.69
CA ASP A 175 -4.16 8.74 -6.40
C ASP A 175 -5.39 7.82 -6.34
N LEU A 176 -5.69 7.32 -5.14
CA LEU A 176 -6.92 6.61 -4.83
C LEU A 176 -7.76 7.42 -3.85
N ARG A 177 -9.02 7.67 -4.19
CA ARG A 177 -10.02 8.24 -3.30
C ARG A 177 -11.21 7.28 -3.13
N ILE A 178 -11.57 6.98 -1.89
CA ILE A 178 -12.80 6.28 -1.51
C ILE A 178 -13.58 7.21 -0.57
N ASP A 179 -14.80 7.63 -0.90
CA ASP A 179 -15.50 8.64 -0.07
C ASP A 179 -16.14 8.06 1.19
N ASP A 180 -16.84 6.92 1.07
CA ASP A 180 -17.49 6.23 2.16
C ASP A 180 -17.09 4.74 2.21
N LEU A 181 -16.68 4.26 3.39
CA LEU A 181 -16.32 2.87 3.64
C LEU A 181 -17.26 2.24 4.68
N ALA A 182 -17.94 1.16 4.33
CA ALA A 182 -18.70 0.36 5.28
C ALA A 182 -18.39 -1.12 5.03
N THR A 183 -17.40 -1.68 5.72
CA THR A 183 -16.91 -3.03 5.40
C THR A 183 -16.61 -3.85 6.63
N SER A 184 -16.68 -5.17 6.51
CA SER A 184 -16.14 -6.09 7.50
C SER A 184 -14.61 -6.24 7.39
N SER A 185 -14.04 -6.02 6.21
CA SER A 185 -12.60 -6.20 6.00
C SER A 185 -12.08 -5.31 4.89
N ALA A 186 -11.09 -4.48 5.24
CA ALA A 186 -10.31 -3.66 4.34
C ALA A 186 -8.83 -4.03 4.42
N SER A 187 -8.23 -4.31 3.28
CA SER A 187 -6.79 -4.53 3.12
C SER A 187 -6.24 -3.59 2.06
N ILE A 188 -5.35 -2.69 2.46
CA ILE A 188 -4.70 -1.72 1.57
C ILE A 188 -3.20 -1.96 1.61
N THR A 189 -2.60 -2.27 0.46
CA THR A 189 -1.16 -2.49 0.35
C THR A 189 -0.58 -1.54 -0.71
N ALA A 190 0.12 -0.50 -0.27
CA ALA A 190 0.74 0.50 -1.12
C ALA A 190 2.25 0.24 -1.28
N MET A 191 2.73 0.31 -2.52
CA MET A 191 4.14 0.36 -2.93
C MET A 191 4.28 1.49 -3.95
N SER A 192 3.70 2.63 -3.59
CA SER A 192 3.25 3.69 -4.48
C SER A 192 3.85 5.03 -4.05
N SER A 193 3.83 6.00 -4.95
CA SER A 193 4.12 7.41 -4.64
C SER A 193 2.88 8.30 -4.71
N GLY A 194 1.74 7.77 -5.17
CA GLY A 194 0.45 8.46 -5.16
C GLY A 194 -0.28 8.27 -3.83
N ASP A 195 -1.12 9.24 -3.46
CA ASP A 195 -1.79 9.29 -2.17
C ASP A 195 -3.02 8.38 -2.14
N ILE A 196 -3.33 7.84 -0.96
CA ILE A 196 -4.54 7.05 -0.73
C ILE A 196 -5.38 7.77 0.32
N ARG A 197 -6.59 8.19 -0.07
CA ARG A 197 -7.57 8.83 0.80
C ARG A 197 -8.80 7.96 0.93
N VAL A 198 -9.07 7.49 2.14
CA VAL A 198 -10.35 6.87 2.50
C VAL A 198 -11.07 7.86 3.40
N GLY A 199 -12.27 8.22 2.99
CA GLY A 199 -13.15 9.13 3.69
C GLY A 199 -13.81 8.45 4.89
N ARG A 200 -15.09 8.75 5.10
CA ARG A 200 -15.78 8.42 6.35
C ARG A 200 -16.23 6.96 6.37
N GLY A 201 -16.51 6.48 7.57
CA GLY A 201 -17.21 5.21 7.77
C GLY A 201 -16.47 4.25 8.69
N SER A 202 -16.67 2.95 8.51
CA SER A 202 -16.18 1.92 9.43
C SER A 202 -15.67 0.64 8.74
N ALA A 203 -14.63 0.06 9.33
CA ALA A 203 -14.13 -1.28 9.01
C ALA A 203 -14.01 -2.13 10.27
N ASP A 204 -14.50 -3.38 10.27
CA ASP A 204 -14.26 -4.26 11.43
C ASP A 204 -12.77 -4.62 11.52
N VAL A 205 -12.18 -5.08 10.41
CA VAL A 205 -10.76 -5.37 10.31
C VAL A 205 -10.11 -4.51 9.24
N LEU A 206 -9.19 -3.65 9.64
CA LEU A 206 -8.41 -2.79 8.77
C LEU A 206 -6.94 -3.21 8.77
N THR A 207 -6.43 -3.58 7.60
CA THR A 207 -5.01 -3.85 7.39
C THR A 207 -4.45 -2.86 6.39
N VAL A 208 -3.42 -2.13 6.79
CA VAL A 208 -2.77 -1.14 5.92
C VAL A 208 -1.28 -1.36 5.96
N ARG A 209 -0.68 -1.53 4.79
CA ARG A 209 0.75 -1.71 4.62
C ARG A 209 1.25 -0.78 3.54
N ASP A 210 1.99 0.24 3.95
CA ASP A 210 2.73 1.08 3.03
C ASP A 210 4.20 0.67 3.02
N TYR A 211 4.74 0.52 1.82
CA TYR A 211 6.15 0.20 1.56
C TYR A 211 6.82 1.27 0.66
N GLY A 212 6.12 2.36 0.39
CA GLY A 212 6.54 3.39 -0.56
C GLY A 212 6.80 4.75 0.08
N SER A 213 6.36 5.78 -0.63
CA SER A 213 6.46 7.19 -0.23
C SER A 213 5.10 7.88 -0.24
N ALA A 214 4.01 7.10 -0.28
CA ALA A 214 2.65 7.59 -0.37
C ALA A 214 2.13 8.03 0.99
N ASP A 215 1.34 9.10 1.01
CA ASP A 215 0.57 9.45 2.20
C ASP A 215 -0.78 8.72 2.17
N ILE A 216 -1.09 7.99 3.25
CA ILE A 216 -2.34 7.26 3.42
C ILE A 216 -3.16 7.94 4.52
N ALA A 217 -4.25 8.58 4.13
CA ALA A 217 -5.18 9.23 5.04
C ALA A 217 -6.50 8.46 5.13
N LEU A 218 -6.81 7.97 6.34
CA LEU A 218 -7.98 7.14 6.62
C LEU A 218 -8.87 7.87 7.63
N ASN A 219 -9.88 8.56 7.13
CA ASN A 219 -10.90 9.26 7.93
C ASN A 219 -12.02 8.31 8.39
N ALA A 220 -11.70 7.02 8.58
CA ALA A 220 -12.63 5.97 8.96
C ALA A 220 -12.30 5.44 10.37
N THR A 221 -13.27 4.77 10.98
CA THR A 221 -13.13 4.07 12.25
C THR A 221 -12.86 2.59 12.01
N ALA A 222 -11.81 2.04 12.62
CA ALA A 222 -11.56 0.60 12.61
C ALA A 222 -11.86 -0.02 13.97
N ARG A 223 -12.43 -1.23 14.00
CA ARG A 223 -12.50 -1.98 15.25
C ARG A 223 -11.14 -2.56 15.60
N ASP A 224 -10.58 -3.33 14.68
CA ASP A 224 -9.25 -3.93 14.72
C ASP A 224 -8.40 -3.35 13.58
N ALA A 225 -7.20 -2.85 13.90
CA ALA A 225 -6.29 -2.24 12.94
C ALA A 225 -4.87 -2.84 13.02
N ASP A 226 -4.33 -3.25 11.88
CA ASP A 226 -2.92 -3.63 11.70
C ASP A 226 -2.27 -2.69 10.66
N LEU A 227 -1.44 -1.78 11.16
CA LEU A 227 -0.83 -0.72 10.38
C LEU A 227 0.68 -0.94 10.30
N THR A 228 1.21 -1.05 9.09
CA THR A 228 2.65 -1.17 8.79
C THR A 228 3.07 -0.06 7.86
N LEU A 229 4.14 0.63 8.23
CA LEU A 229 4.76 1.66 7.42
C LEU A 229 6.22 1.29 7.26
N LEU A 230 6.63 0.91 6.06
CA LEU A 230 8.01 0.63 5.66
C LEU A 230 8.41 1.60 4.55
N GLY A 231 8.55 2.87 4.89
CA GLY A 231 8.66 3.91 3.88
C GLY A 231 8.99 5.28 4.44
N SER A 232 8.77 6.29 3.59
CA SER A 232 8.98 7.69 3.91
C SER A 232 7.70 8.53 3.98
N GLY A 233 6.57 7.98 3.53
CA GLY A 233 5.26 8.63 3.63
C GLY A 233 4.60 8.44 4.99
N ASP A 234 3.45 9.07 5.19
CA ASP A 234 2.71 9.06 6.45
C ASP A 234 1.43 8.22 6.38
N ILE A 235 1.12 7.50 7.47
CA ILE A 235 -0.19 6.84 7.65
C ILE A 235 -0.94 7.54 8.77
N THR A 236 -2.13 8.06 8.46
CA THR A 236 -3.05 8.66 9.43
C THR A 236 -4.36 7.89 9.48
N LEU A 237 -4.83 7.56 10.68
CA LEU A 237 -6.13 6.91 10.89
C LEU A 237 -6.94 7.68 11.94
N GLN A 238 -8.23 7.87 11.70
CA GLN A 238 -9.07 8.64 12.61
C GLN A 238 -9.28 7.93 13.95
N LYS A 239 -9.81 6.70 13.96
CA LYS A 239 -10.18 6.03 15.22
C LYS A 239 -9.95 4.53 15.18
N VAL A 240 -9.51 3.98 16.31
CA VAL A 240 -9.50 2.53 16.57
C VAL A 240 -10.19 2.23 17.90
N SER A 241 -11.13 1.29 17.91
CA SER A 241 -11.93 0.99 19.11
C SER A 241 -11.45 -0.20 19.95
N GLU A 242 -10.84 -1.24 19.36
CA GLU A 242 -10.48 -2.47 20.08
C GLU A 242 -9.00 -2.82 20.03
N THR A 243 -8.44 -3.18 18.88
CA THR A 243 -7.03 -3.60 18.80
C THR A 243 -6.27 -2.80 17.77
N LEU A 244 -5.05 -2.38 18.12
CA LEU A 244 -4.20 -1.57 17.26
C LEU A 244 -2.78 -2.12 17.26
N LYS A 245 -2.36 -2.72 16.15
CA LYS A 245 -0.98 -3.13 15.91
C LYS A 245 -0.32 -2.10 15.01
N LYS A 246 0.80 -1.53 15.46
CA LYS A 246 1.57 -0.50 14.76
C LYS A 246 2.98 -0.97 14.47
N ARG A 247 3.42 -0.81 13.23
CA ARG A 247 4.77 -1.15 12.77
C ARG A 247 5.37 -0.01 11.93
N PRO A 248 5.84 1.08 12.57
CA PRO A 248 6.57 2.14 11.89
C PRO A 248 8.04 1.74 11.72
N ILE A 249 8.40 1.29 10.53
CA ILE A 249 9.72 0.82 10.14
C ILE A 249 10.21 1.73 9.00
N GLY A 250 10.44 3.01 9.28
CA GLY A 250 10.78 3.96 8.22
C GLY A 250 11.09 5.34 8.77
N SER A 251 11.24 6.31 7.87
CA SER A 251 11.39 7.72 8.23
C SER A 251 10.06 8.45 8.36
N GLY A 252 8.98 7.87 7.82
CA GLY A 252 7.64 8.43 7.88
C GLY A 252 6.93 8.21 9.22
N THR A 253 5.76 8.81 9.36
CA THR A 253 4.98 8.88 10.59
C THR A 253 3.73 8.01 10.51
N LEU A 254 3.47 7.23 11.57
CA LEU A 254 2.22 6.47 11.73
C LEU A 254 1.45 7.04 12.92
N SER A 255 0.34 7.73 12.64
CA SER A 255 -0.48 8.38 13.67
C SER A 255 -1.93 7.88 13.64
N VAL A 256 -2.55 7.83 14.83
CA VAL A 256 -3.95 7.48 14.99
C VAL A 256 -4.56 8.51 15.94
N GLN A 257 -5.61 9.22 15.53
CA GLN A 257 -6.12 10.38 16.27
C GLN A 257 -6.82 9.96 17.57
N GLU A 258 -7.67 8.94 17.52
CA GLU A 258 -8.40 8.43 18.68
C GLU A 258 -8.15 6.93 18.88
N THR A 259 -7.56 6.58 20.02
CA THR A 259 -7.31 5.19 20.41
C THR A 259 -7.88 4.86 21.79
N ALA A 260 -8.80 5.68 22.29
CA ALA A 260 -9.40 5.49 23.60
C ALA A 260 -10.18 4.16 23.61
N GLY A 261 -9.78 3.24 24.49
CA GLY A 261 -10.35 1.90 24.58
C GLY A 261 -9.60 0.82 23.80
N ALA A 262 -8.68 1.18 22.90
CA ALA A 262 -7.93 0.20 22.11
C ALA A 262 -6.71 -0.37 22.87
N ARG A 263 -6.48 -1.68 22.74
CA ARG A 263 -5.23 -2.34 23.13
C ARG A 263 -4.19 -2.10 22.04
N ILE A 264 -3.16 -1.32 22.37
CA ILE A 264 -2.11 -0.91 21.44
C ILE A 264 -0.89 -1.82 21.59
N THR A 265 -0.40 -2.36 20.47
CA THR A 265 0.89 -3.06 20.37
C THR A 265 1.73 -2.39 19.30
N THR A 266 2.90 -1.87 19.68
CA THR A 266 3.84 -1.28 18.73
C THR A 266 5.06 -2.18 18.60
N VAL A 267 5.39 -2.56 17.36
CA VAL A 267 6.56 -3.37 17.04
C VAL A 267 7.46 -2.56 16.11
N THR A 268 8.66 -2.24 16.55
CA THR A 268 9.65 -1.47 15.79
C THR A 268 10.71 -2.34 15.12
N THR A 269 10.69 -3.65 15.38
CA THR A 269 11.57 -4.61 14.70
C THR A 269 10.95 -5.06 13.38
N PRO A 270 11.70 -5.04 12.27
CA PRO A 270 11.23 -5.57 11.01
C PRO A 270 10.91 -7.06 11.11
N ASP A 271 9.69 -7.45 10.73
CA ASP A 271 9.36 -8.85 10.48
C ASP A 271 9.68 -9.15 9.01
N GLY A 272 10.88 -9.68 8.77
CA GLY A 272 11.35 -10.01 7.43
C GLY A 272 10.46 -11.01 6.68
N SER A 273 9.69 -11.84 7.39
CA SER A 273 8.81 -12.84 6.76
C SER A 273 7.52 -12.23 6.21
N ALA A 274 6.94 -11.26 6.92
CA ALA A 274 5.78 -10.50 6.44
C ALA A 274 6.14 -9.60 5.25
N ILE A 275 7.29 -8.92 5.31
CA ILE A 275 7.78 -8.08 4.21
C ILE A 275 8.08 -8.94 2.98
N LEU A 276 8.76 -10.08 3.16
CA LEU A 276 9.10 -10.96 2.06
C LEU A 276 7.86 -11.60 1.45
N SER A 277 6.87 -12.04 2.23
CA SER A 277 5.64 -12.65 1.69
C SER A 277 4.77 -11.67 0.90
N ASP A 278 4.66 -10.41 1.33
CA ASP A 278 3.92 -9.39 0.59
C ASP A 278 4.69 -8.96 -0.67
N ALA A 279 6.02 -8.87 -0.61
CA ALA A 279 6.86 -8.58 -1.77
C ALA A 279 6.90 -9.75 -2.76
N THR A 280 6.98 -11.01 -2.29
CA THR A 280 7.01 -12.19 -3.16
C THR A 280 5.66 -12.43 -3.81
N ARG A 281 4.53 -12.33 -3.08
CA ARG A 281 3.20 -12.46 -3.69
C ARG A 281 3.03 -11.50 -4.87
N LYS A 282 3.55 -10.28 -4.76
CA LYS A 282 3.51 -9.25 -5.80
C LYS A 282 4.51 -9.44 -6.95
N VAL A 283 5.72 -9.96 -6.66
CA VAL A 283 6.73 -10.25 -7.70
C VAL A 283 6.39 -11.52 -8.47
N LEU A 284 5.82 -12.54 -7.81
CA LEU A 284 5.42 -13.79 -8.45
C LEU A 284 4.20 -13.62 -9.35
N ASP A 285 3.15 -12.90 -8.92
CA ASP A 285 1.97 -12.59 -9.77
C ASP A 285 2.37 -11.80 -11.03
N ARG A 286 3.45 -11.01 -10.96
CA ARG A 286 3.95 -10.21 -12.08
C ARG A 286 4.77 -11.01 -13.11
N LEU A 287 5.27 -12.20 -12.76
CA LEU A 287 6.27 -12.89 -13.58
C LEU A 287 5.81 -14.22 -14.19
N ASP A 288 4.64 -14.75 -13.83
CA ASP A 288 4.20 -16.08 -14.30
C ASP A 288 5.27 -17.18 -14.03
N ILE A 289 6.05 -16.99 -12.96
CA ILE A 289 7.08 -17.93 -12.52
C ILE A 289 6.52 -18.69 -11.32
N HIS A 290 6.12 -19.94 -11.54
CA HIS A 290 5.96 -20.91 -10.47
C HIS A 290 7.34 -21.17 -9.85
N LEU A 291 7.69 -20.41 -8.80
CA LEU A 291 8.81 -20.77 -7.93
C LEU A 291 8.29 -21.82 -6.97
N ASP A 292 8.78 -23.04 -7.11
CA ASP A 292 8.74 -24.06 -6.05
C ASP A 292 9.41 -23.44 -4.80
N VAL A 293 8.57 -22.91 -3.91
CA VAL A 293 8.93 -22.76 -2.52
C VAL A 293 8.97 -24.19 -1.97
N PRO A 294 10.04 -24.64 -1.29
CA PRO A 294 10.06 -25.96 -0.69
C PRO A 294 9.01 -25.98 0.44
N GLU A 295 7.79 -26.35 0.08
CA GLU A 295 6.77 -26.78 1.00
C GLU A 295 7.16 -28.17 1.51
N VAL A 296 7.00 -28.37 2.80
CA VAL A 296 7.23 -29.65 3.45
C VAL A 296 6.24 -30.65 2.88
N ASN A 297 6.76 -31.67 2.19
CA ASN A 297 6.05 -32.75 1.49
C ASN A 297 4.85 -33.35 2.25
N PHE A 298 3.70 -33.43 1.57
CA PHE A 298 2.80 -34.59 1.65
C PHE A 298 2.13 -34.86 0.28
N GLY A 299 2.53 -35.97 -0.37
CA GLY A 299 1.67 -36.89 -1.11
C GLY A 299 1.08 -36.54 -2.51
N THR A 300 1.72 -37.09 -3.55
CA THR A 300 1.14 -37.79 -4.75
C THR A 300 0.32 -37.07 -5.86
N THR A 301 1.02 -36.70 -6.97
CA THR A 301 0.83 -37.01 -8.44
C THR A 301 -0.48 -36.68 -9.23
N PRO A 302 -0.49 -36.58 -10.61
CA PRO A 302 0.18 -35.62 -11.53
C PRO A 302 -0.71 -35.17 -12.75
N SER A 303 -0.09 -34.46 -13.73
CA SER A 303 -0.54 -34.05 -15.11
C SER A 303 -1.25 -32.69 -15.21
N VAL A 304 -0.96 -31.78 -16.16
CA VAL A 304 -0.76 -31.91 -17.62
C VAL A 304 0.28 -30.91 -18.15
N ALA A 305 1.05 -31.33 -19.16
CA ALA A 305 2.02 -30.52 -19.90
C ALA A 305 1.39 -29.82 -21.12
N HIS A 306 1.87 -28.63 -21.49
CA HIS A 306 2.13 -28.26 -22.89
C HIS A 306 3.18 -27.13 -23.03
N HIS A 307 4.00 -27.28 -24.07
CA HIS A 307 5.24 -26.56 -24.39
C HIS A 307 5.03 -25.32 -25.29
N SER A 308 5.91 -24.32 -25.16
CA SER A 308 6.79 -23.77 -26.21
C SER A 308 7.56 -22.55 -25.66
N SER A 309 8.80 -22.19 -25.98
CA SER A 309 9.93 -22.79 -26.68
C SER A 309 11.13 -21.85 -26.41
N GLY A 310 12.28 -22.43 -26.07
CA GLY A 310 13.61 -21.85 -26.34
C GLY A 310 14.09 -20.69 -25.47
N HIS A 311 14.66 -20.97 -24.29
CA HIS A 311 15.88 -20.34 -23.70
C HIS A 311 16.26 -20.99 -22.35
N GLY A 312 16.04 -22.30 -22.18
CA GLY A 312 16.11 -22.96 -20.87
C GLY A 312 17.51 -23.09 -20.28
N VAL A 313 18.52 -23.48 -21.07
CA VAL A 313 19.81 -23.93 -20.50
C VAL A 313 20.72 -22.75 -20.16
N ILE A 314 20.80 -21.73 -21.02
CA ILE A 314 21.63 -20.53 -20.78
C ILE A 314 21.05 -19.70 -19.63
N GLY A 315 19.72 -19.56 -19.57
CA GLY A 315 19.05 -18.89 -18.46
C GLY A 315 19.22 -19.64 -17.14
N LEU A 316 19.14 -20.97 -17.15
CA LEU A 316 19.38 -21.80 -15.96
C LEU A 316 20.84 -21.68 -15.49
N LEU A 317 21.81 -21.73 -16.39
CA LEU A 317 23.22 -21.57 -16.05
C LEU A 317 23.54 -20.17 -15.51
N LEU A 318 22.94 -19.12 -16.09
CA LEU A 318 23.06 -17.76 -15.58
C LEU A 318 22.48 -17.64 -14.17
N LYS A 319 21.31 -18.25 -13.92
CA LYS A 319 20.67 -18.26 -12.60
C LYS A 319 21.50 -19.02 -11.57
N ILE A 320 22.01 -20.20 -11.92
CA ILE A 320 22.91 -20.99 -11.04
C ILE A 320 24.19 -20.19 -10.75
N PHE A 321 24.76 -19.53 -11.76
CA PHE A 321 25.94 -18.68 -11.57
C PHE A 321 25.65 -17.50 -10.64
N LEU A 322 24.52 -16.81 -10.81
CA LEU A 322 24.09 -15.70 -9.95
C LEU A 322 23.86 -16.14 -8.50
N VAL A 323 23.27 -17.31 -8.28
CA VAL A 323 23.05 -17.86 -6.93
C VAL A 323 24.38 -18.26 -6.29
N ILE A 324 25.26 -18.96 -7.02
CA ILE A 324 26.60 -19.30 -6.51
C ILE A 324 27.41 -18.04 -6.21
N TRP A 325 27.29 -17.02 -7.07
CA TRP A 325 27.95 -15.72 -6.90
C TRP A 325 27.41 -14.98 -5.68
N ALA A 326 26.08 -14.91 -5.48
CA ALA A 326 25.45 -14.28 -4.33
C ALA A 326 25.78 -15.02 -3.02
N VAL A 327 25.79 -16.35 -3.01
CA VAL A 327 26.17 -17.15 -1.84
C VAL A 327 27.65 -16.98 -1.51
N ARG A 328 28.54 -16.91 -2.51
CA ARG A 328 29.96 -16.60 -2.29
C ARG A 328 30.16 -15.16 -1.79
N LEU A 329 29.42 -14.20 -2.33
CA LEU A 329 29.46 -12.80 -1.90
C LEU A 329 29.00 -12.66 -0.44
N PHE A 330 27.90 -13.33 -0.07
CA PHE A 330 27.38 -13.34 1.29
C PHE A 330 28.32 -14.04 2.27
N ARG A 331 28.92 -15.19 1.88
CA ARG A 331 29.93 -15.89 2.69
C ARG A 331 31.21 -15.07 2.87
N ARG A 332 31.61 -14.29 1.85
CA ARG A 332 32.77 -13.40 1.92
C ARG A 332 32.47 -12.17 2.80
N TYR A 333 31.31 -11.55 2.64
CA TYR A 333 30.83 -10.46 3.48
C TYR A 333 30.77 -10.86 4.96
N ARG A 334 30.23 -12.06 5.26
CA ARG A 334 30.16 -12.58 6.63
C ARG A 334 31.54 -12.85 7.25
N ARG A 335 32.59 -13.01 6.45
CA ARG A 335 33.98 -13.20 6.93
C ARG A 335 34.79 -11.91 7.01
N THR A 336 34.51 -10.90 6.17
CA THR A 336 35.37 -9.70 6.05
C THR A 336 34.68 -8.39 6.40
N GLY A 337 33.35 -8.36 6.57
CA GLY A 337 32.57 -7.18 6.96
C GLY A 337 32.55 -6.03 5.93
N VAL A 338 33.17 -6.20 4.76
CA VAL A 338 33.32 -5.15 3.73
C VAL A 338 32.72 -5.60 2.41
N LEU A 339 31.81 -4.80 1.84
CA LEU A 339 31.27 -4.97 0.49
C LEU A 339 32.29 -4.48 -0.56
N PRO A 340 32.59 -5.27 -1.61
CA PRO A 340 33.66 -4.96 -2.57
C PRO A 340 33.33 -3.83 -3.57
N PHE A 341 32.17 -3.19 -3.45
CA PHE A 341 31.67 -2.16 -4.38
C PHE A 341 31.34 -0.83 -3.69
N ARG A 342 31.85 -0.60 -2.47
CA ARG A 342 31.63 0.66 -1.74
C ARG A 342 32.05 1.87 -2.58
N ASP A 343 33.22 1.77 -3.21
CA ASP A 343 33.78 2.83 -4.04
C ASP A 343 32.99 3.09 -5.34
N THR A 344 32.26 2.09 -5.86
CA THR A 344 31.36 2.27 -7.02
C THR A 344 29.97 2.76 -6.62
N LEU A 345 29.49 2.41 -5.42
CA LEU A 345 28.24 2.91 -4.87
C LEU A 345 28.37 4.36 -4.42
N ASP A 346 29.51 4.74 -3.84
CA ASP A 346 29.81 6.12 -3.47
C ASP A 346 30.00 6.99 -4.73
N LYS A 347 30.61 6.46 -5.80
CA LYS A 347 30.70 7.14 -7.11
C LYS A 347 29.34 7.25 -7.81
N ALA A 348 28.48 6.24 -7.68
CA ALA A 348 27.11 6.29 -8.22
C ALA A 348 26.22 7.28 -7.44
N ALA A 349 26.36 7.33 -6.12
CA ALA A 349 25.65 8.28 -5.26
C ALA A 349 26.14 9.73 -5.49
N ALA A 350 27.45 9.94 -5.65
CA ALA A 350 28.02 11.23 -6.03
C ALA A 350 27.54 11.69 -7.41
N GLY A 351 27.53 10.79 -8.41
CA GLY A 351 27.01 11.06 -9.75
C GLY A 351 25.50 11.37 -9.77
N TYR A 352 24.71 10.71 -8.93
CA TYR A 352 23.28 11.00 -8.77
C TYR A 352 23.04 12.38 -8.14
N ALA A 353 23.79 12.72 -7.08
CA ALA A 353 23.68 14.02 -6.41
C ALA A 353 24.16 15.20 -7.29
N GLU A 354 25.10 14.96 -8.19
CA GLU A 354 25.57 15.95 -9.17
C GLU A 354 24.63 16.05 -10.38
N GLY A 355 24.04 14.94 -10.82
CA GLY A 355 22.98 14.90 -11.83
C GLY A 355 21.75 15.70 -11.44
N ILE A 356 21.28 15.57 -10.19
CA ILE A 356 20.16 16.36 -9.65
C ILE A 356 20.50 17.87 -9.59
N ARG A 357 21.76 18.23 -9.29
CA ARG A 357 22.25 19.62 -9.23
C ARG A 357 22.52 20.25 -10.61
N SER A 358 22.79 19.44 -11.63
CA SER A 358 22.89 19.88 -13.03
C SER A 358 21.51 20.07 -13.65
N TRP A 359 20.59 19.15 -13.36
CA TRP A 359 19.19 19.19 -13.78
C TRP A 359 18.46 20.43 -13.28
N SER A 360 18.69 20.83 -12.02
CA SER A 360 18.10 22.06 -11.47
C SER A 360 18.67 23.33 -12.08
N ARG A 361 19.96 23.35 -12.43
CA ARG A 361 20.65 24.53 -13.00
C ARG A 361 20.33 24.79 -14.47
N HIS A 362 20.04 23.75 -15.25
CA HIS A 362 19.77 23.91 -16.69
C HIS A 362 18.29 23.80 -17.06
N ARG A 363 17.39 23.52 -16.11
CA ARG A 363 15.94 23.30 -16.35
C ARG A 363 15.27 24.36 -17.24
N THR A 364 15.70 25.62 -17.15
CA THR A 364 15.15 26.74 -17.93
C THR A 364 15.64 26.78 -19.38
N ALA A 365 16.85 26.28 -19.68
CA ALA A 365 17.39 26.23 -21.06
C ALA A 365 16.80 25.08 -21.91
N TRP A 366 16.15 24.10 -21.28
CA TRP A 366 15.64 22.89 -21.91
C TRP A 366 14.14 22.93 -22.20
N GLN A 367 13.44 23.97 -21.73
CA GLN A 367 12.02 24.19 -22.01
C GLN A 367 11.76 24.79 -23.41
N GLU A 368 12.77 25.35 -24.09
CA GLU A 368 12.60 26.02 -25.39
C GLU A 368 13.17 25.28 -26.61
N THR A 369 13.66 24.05 -26.46
CA THR A 369 14.22 23.30 -27.62
C THR A 369 13.19 22.35 -28.24
N PRO A 370 12.88 22.46 -29.56
CA PRO A 370 11.93 21.56 -30.22
C PRO A 370 12.42 20.11 -30.22
N ALA A 371 11.49 19.16 -30.06
CA ALA A 371 11.69 17.73 -29.80
C ALA A 371 12.56 16.94 -30.81
N ALA A 372 13.02 17.56 -31.90
CA ALA A 372 13.88 16.89 -32.89
C ALA A 372 15.37 16.81 -32.50
N SER A 373 15.82 17.48 -31.43
CA SER A 373 17.23 17.46 -30.99
C SER A 373 17.50 16.65 -29.71
N ALA A 374 16.49 16.07 -29.05
CA ALA A 374 16.66 15.39 -27.77
C ALA A 374 17.68 14.23 -27.81
N THR A 375 17.77 13.50 -28.93
CA THR A 375 18.76 12.43 -29.10
C THR A 375 20.17 12.95 -29.36
N ALA A 376 20.33 14.14 -29.94
CA ALA A 376 21.61 14.80 -30.12
C ALA A 376 22.11 15.37 -28.78
N VAL A 377 21.22 15.95 -27.98
CA VAL A 377 21.55 16.51 -26.66
C VAL A 377 21.90 15.41 -25.64
N VAL A 378 21.20 14.27 -25.66
CA VAL A 378 21.56 13.12 -24.82
C VAL A 378 22.90 12.51 -25.26
N ARG A 379 23.17 12.44 -26.57
CA ARG A 379 24.44 11.94 -27.09
C ARG A 379 25.60 12.87 -26.71
N ASP A 380 25.41 14.18 -26.78
CA ASP A 380 26.42 15.17 -26.43
C ASP A 380 26.68 15.22 -24.92
N ALA A 381 25.62 15.10 -24.10
CA ALA A 381 25.75 14.95 -22.65
C ALA A 381 26.55 13.68 -22.29
N VAL A 382 26.22 12.54 -22.89
CA VAL A 382 26.91 11.26 -22.64
C VAL A 382 28.37 11.29 -23.12
N LEU A 383 28.67 11.96 -24.23
CA LEU A 383 30.03 12.11 -24.74
C LEU A 383 30.86 13.10 -23.90
N GLY A 384 30.24 14.19 -23.41
CA GLY A 384 30.82 15.12 -22.47
C GLY A 384 31.22 14.47 -21.14
N PHE A 385 30.36 13.59 -20.61
CA PHE A 385 30.65 12.79 -19.40
C PHE A 385 31.81 11.81 -19.58
N ARG A 386 32.12 11.38 -20.81
CA ARG A 386 33.21 10.45 -21.09
C ARG A 386 34.60 11.10 -21.20
N HIS A 387 34.66 12.43 -21.37
CA HIS A 387 35.92 13.15 -21.61
C HIS A 387 36.43 13.98 -20.43
N GLN A 388 35.67 14.10 -19.34
CA GLN A 388 36.13 14.80 -18.14
C GLN A 388 36.92 13.86 -17.22
N LYS A 389 38.24 14.10 -17.11
CA LYS A 389 39.01 13.59 -15.97
C LYS A 389 38.45 14.23 -14.70
N PRO A 390 38.24 13.47 -13.62
CA PRO A 390 37.69 14.02 -12.38
C PRO A 390 38.67 15.03 -11.79
N GLU A 391 38.23 16.29 -11.71
CA GLU A 391 38.91 17.30 -10.92
C GLU A 391 38.55 17.08 -9.44
N ALA A 392 39.49 17.35 -8.54
CA ALA A 392 39.33 17.07 -7.12
C ALA A 392 38.14 17.86 -6.54
N ALA A 393 37.31 17.20 -5.75
CA ALA A 393 36.16 17.80 -5.07
C ALA A 393 36.61 19.02 -4.24
N ASP A 394 35.99 20.17 -4.50
CA ASP A 394 36.23 21.39 -3.74
C ASP A 394 35.91 21.17 -2.25
N ASP A 395 36.93 21.43 -1.44
CA ASP A 395 36.89 21.34 0.01
C ASP A 395 35.96 22.42 0.57
N PHE A 396 34.76 22.02 0.99
CA PHE A 396 33.74 22.88 1.62
C PHE A 396 34.19 23.52 2.94
N SER A 397 35.41 23.24 3.41
CA SER A 397 36.03 23.84 4.59
C SER A 397 36.27 25.36 4.47
N ARG A 398 36.27 25.92 3.26
CA ARG A 398 36.65 27.33 3.01
C ARG A 398 35.51 28.35 3.04
N SER A 399 34.24 27.93 3.17
CA SER A 399 33.09 28.84 3.03
C SER A 399 32.45 29.32 4.35
N VAL A 400 33.07 29.06 5.51
CA VAL A 400 32.56 29.54 6.81
C VAL A 400 33.48 30.63 7.38
N PRO A 401 32.99 31.87 7.61
CA PRO A 401 33.78 32.94 8.20
C PRO A 401 34.31 32.58 9.61
N PRO A 402 35.57 32.90 9.94
CA PRO A 402 36.12 32.62 11.26
C PRO A 402 35.34 33.38 12.35
N GLY A 403 34.83 32.64 13.34
CA GLY A 403 34.07 33.19 14.48
C GLY A 403 32.63 32.66 14.62
N HIS A 404 32.10 31.97 13.62
CA HIS A 404 30.73 31.44 13.66
C HIS A 404 30.59 30.26 14.64
N PRO A 405 29.53 30.18 15.47
CA PRO A 405 29.34 29.10 16.44
C PRO A 405 29.25 27.70 15.81
N LEU A 406 28.82 27.60 14.54
CA LEU A 406 28.83 26.34 13.77
C LEU A 406 30.24 25.80 13.53
N ALA A 407 31.24 26.66 13.32
CA ALA A 407 32.63 26.23 13.11
C ALA A 407 33.20 25.55 14.36
N ARG A 408 32.88 26.09 15.54
CA ARG A 408 33.27 25.47 16.83
C ARG A 408 32.60 24.13 17.07
N LEU A 409 31.37 23.95 16.59
CA LEU A 409 30.60 22.72 16.76
C LEU A 409 31.07 21.63 15.77
N GLN A 410 31.35 21.99 14.52
CA GLN A 410 31.97 21.09 13.52
C GLN A 410 33.36 20.63 13.94
N ASP A 411 34.19 21.54 14.45
CA ASP A 411 35.54 21.22 14.91
C ASP A 411 35.49 20.28 16.14
N ARG A 412 34.43 20.36 16.94
CA ARG A 412 34.17 19.44 18.05
C ARG A 412 33.66 18.07 17.58
N LEU A 413 32.80 18.03 16.57
CA LEU A 413 32.30 16.80 15.94
C LEU A 413 33.41 16.04 15.20
N ALA A 414 34.23 16.73 14.40
CA ALA A 414 35.35 16.12 13.69
C ALA A 414 36.38 15.49 14.66
N ARG A 415 36.60 16.12 15.82
CA ARG A 415 37.43 15.53 16.89
C ARG A 415 36.77 14.32 17.56
N MET A 416 35.44 14.28 17.66
CA MET A 416 34.69 13.13 18.19
C MET A 416 34.72 11.94 17.23
N ASP A 417 34.52 12.16 15.93
CA ASP A 417 34.56 11.09 14.93
C ASP A 417 35.92 10.41 14.87
N ARG A 418 37.00 11.18 15.01
CA ARG A 418 38.35 10.61 15.04
C ARG A 418 38.59 9.75 16.27
N ARG A 419 37.97 10.08 17.41
CA ARG A 419 38.02 9.26 18.64
C ARG A 419 37.12 8.03 18.55
N LEU A 420 35.96 8.14 17.94
CA LEU A 420 35.05 7.03 17.67
C LEU A 420 35.68 6.01 16.73
N GLY A 421 36.33 6.46 15.65
CA GLY A 421 37.03 5.56 14.73
C GLY A 421 38.24 4.84 15.37
N LEU A 422 38.93 5.49 16.31
CA LEU A 422 40.00 4.83 17.09
C LEU A 422 39.44 3.82 18.09
N LEU A 423 38.29 4.11 18.72
CA LEU A 423 37.59 3.19 19.61
C LEU A 423 37.03 1.98 18.86
N GLU A 424 36.40 2.17 17.70
CA GLU A 424 35.97 1.06 16.84
C GLU A 424 37.15 0.18 16.46
N ARG A 425 38.27 0.78 16.03
CA ARG A 425 39.46 0.04 15.63
C ARG A 425 40.09 -0.76 16.77
N CYS A 426 40.05 -0.24 18.00
CA CYS A 426 40.49 -0.97 19.20
C CYS A 426 39.52 -2.08 19.59
N VAL A 427 38.20 -1.85 19.54
CA VAL A 427 37.19 -2.86 19.92
C VAL A 427 37.12 -4.00 18.91
N THR A 428 37.42 -3.74 17.63
CA THR A 428 37.46 -4.77 16.58
C THR A 428 38.85 -5.39 16.39
N SER A 429 39.87 -5.01 17.20
CA SER A 429 41.21 -5.57 17.03
C SER A 429 41.27 -7.03 17.51
N PRO A 430 42.07 -7.89 16.85
CA PRO A 430 42.29 -9.26 17.30
C PRO A 430 42.82 -9.33 18.74
N ASP A 431 43.69 -8.40 19.13
CA ASP A 431 44.30 -8.35 20.46
C ASP A 431 43.28 -8.08 21.56
N PHE A 432 42.30 -7.20 21.32
CA PHE A 432 41.21 -6.95 22.28
C PHE A 432 40.28 -8.16 22.43
N SER A 433 40.06 -8.92 21.35
CA SER A 433 39.27 -10.15 21.39
C SER A 433 39.97 -11.28 22.17
N LEU A 434 41.31 -11.37 22.06
CA LEU A 434 42.12 -12.33 22.79
C LEU A 434 42.21 -11.99 24.28
N GLU A 435 42.40 -10.72 24.62
CA GLU A 435 42.41 -10.24 26.01
C GLU A 435 41.07 -10.54 26.73
N ARG A 436 39.95 -10.39 26.01
CA ARG A 436 38.61 -10.72 26.54
C ARG A 436 38.43 -12.21 26.75
N GLN A 437 38.91 -13.04 25.83
CA GLN A 437 38.87 -14.50 25.95
C GLN A 437 39.76 -14.99 27.10
N PHE A 438 40.94 -14.41 27.29
CA PHE A 438 41.82 -14.74 28.43
C PHE A 438 41.18 -14.38 29.78
N ARG A 439 40.58 -13.20 29.90
CA ARG A 439 39.85 -12.79 31.12
C ARG A 439 38.64 -13.67 31.43
N ASP A 440 37.94 -14.12 30.39
CA ASP A 440 36.80 -15.01 30.57
C ASP A 440 37.28 -16.41 31.00
N LEU A 441 38.41 -16.89 30.48
CA LEU A 441 39.06 -18.14 30.90
C LEU A 441 39.51 -18.09 32.37
N GLU A 442 40.20 -17.03 32.79
CA GLU A 442 40.61 -16.81 34.20
C GLU A 442 39.41 -16.77 35.16
N ARG A 443 38.28 -16.19 34.74
CA ARG A 443 37.04 -16.19 35.54
C ARG A 443 36.39 -17.57 35.66
N THR A 444 36.53 -18.43 34.65
CA THR A 444 36.02 -19.80 34.72
C THR A 444 36.88 -20.72 35.58
N ASP A 445 38.20 -20.54 35.59
CA ASP A 445 39.10 -21.34 36.44
C ASP A 445 39.00 -20.94 37.92
N GLY A 446 38.82 -19.66 38.23
CA GLY A 446 38.56 -19.19 39.60
C GLY A 446 37.22 -19.66 40.22
N ARG A 447 36.34 -20.31 39.45
CA ARG A 447 35.09 -20.92 39.94
C ARG A 447 35.17 -22.45 40.11
N ARG A 448 36.30 -23.08 39.77
CA ARG A 448 36.52 -24.53 39.90
C ARG A 448 37.60 -24.90 40.92
N ALA A 449 38.14 -23.94 41.68
CA ALA A 449 39.04 -24.16 42.80
C ALA A 449 38.28 -24.12 44.14
#